data_AF-A0A661ITD9-F1
#
_entry.id   AF-A0A661ITD9-F1
#
_cell.length_a   1.000
_cell.length_b   1.000
_cell.length_c   1.000
_cell.angle_alpha   90.00
_cell.angle_beta   90.00
_cell.angle_gamma   90.00
#
_symmetry.space_group_name_H-M   'P 1'
#
loop_
_entity.id
_entity.type
_entity.pdbx_description
1 polymer ?
#
loop_
_entity_poly.entity_id
_entity_poly.type
_entity_poly.pdbx_seq_one_letter_code
_entity_poly.pdbx_strand_id
1 'polypeptide(L)'
;MMKEKNRCPFLKEQKVAFCKAFPLRKLLPFDRIYAEENICATRRYTQCPIYREKATREGPGKNCPFLEIETVIYCEVFPIKKMIPSSCYKLECPCTSEKYPQCPLYQKMVHGDLPVREEEAKKVWGFVLRSAYYYHRGHTWMEQRGEAVRVGLDDFGQFLVGPIKAVTLPKIGERIRKEEPFMEIICDGGNVRLLSPLSGTITAVNQEVIEDPELVNLDPYERGWFLEVTPDEPVLQAEGVFHGQEAEGWLREESARLQRALGGEIGTTMADGGDLLRDLRQEIGTAKWRSLINTFLERKEG
;
A
#
# COMPACT_ATOMS: atom_id res chain seq x y z
N MET A 1 -36.69 -6.10 15.35
CA MET A 1 -35.86 -6.68 16.43
C MET A 1 -34.56 -5.90 16.51
N MET A 2 -34.49 -4.93 17.43
CA MET A 2 -33.31 -4.09 17.70
C MET A 2 -32.34 -4.84 18.62
N LYS A 3 -31.15 -5.22 18.14
CA LYS A 3 -30.02 -5.67 18.99
C LYS A 3 -28.71 -5.22 18.32
N GLU A 4 -27.73 -4.83 19.14
CA GLU A 4 -26.38 -4.30 18.81
C GLU A 4 -26.19 -2.77 18.85
N LYS A 5 -26.54 -2.09 19.96
CA LYS A 5 -26.16 -0.67 20.21
C LYS A 5 -24.91 -0.49 21.09
N ASN A 6 -24.19 -1.55 21.42
CA ASN A 6 -23.13 -1.52 22.45
C ASN A 6 -21.71 -1.72 21.89
N ARG A 7 -21.51 -1.51 20.59
CA ARG A 7 -20.20 -1.65 19.93
C ARG A 7 -20.01 -0.60 18.85
N CYS A 8 -18.76 -0.31 18.53
CA CYS A 8 -18.39 0.63 17.46
C CYS A 8 -18.97 0.15 16.12
N PRO A 9 -19.64 1.02 15.33
CA PRO A 9 -20.17 0.65 14.02
C PRO A 9 -19.07 0.31 12.99
N PHE A 10 -17.84 0.78 13.21
CA PHE A 10 -16.68 0.51 12.35
C PHE A 10 -15.92 -0.76 12.75
N LEU A 11 -16.34 -1.46 13.80
CA LEU A 11 -15.74 -2.73 14.18
C LEU A 11 -16.27 -3.85 13.28
N LYS A 12 -15.39 -4.54 12.57
CA LYS A 12 -15.73 -5.69 11.73
C LYS A 12 -15.21 -6.97 12.33
N GLU A 13 -15.90 -8.06 12.02
CA GLU A 13 -15.49 -9.42 12.32
C GLU A 13 -15.10 -10.14 11.03
N GLN A 14 -14.04 -10.94 11.08
CA GLN A 14 -13.60 -11.75 9.97
C GLN A 14 -13.05 -13.07 10.48
N LYS A 15 -13.33 -14.16 9.76
CA LYS A 15 -12.71 -15.45 10.04
C LYS A 15 -11.32 -15.46 9.43
N VAL A 16 -10.35 -15.95 10.19
CA VAL A 16 -8.99 -16.18 9.74
C VAL A 16 -8.57 -17.59 10.05
N ALA A 17 -7.74 -18.15 9.19
CA ALA A 17 -7.10 -19.43 9.35
C ALA A 17 -5.63 -19.24 9.69
N PHE A 18 -5.09 -20.12 10.55
CA PHE A 18 -3.67 -20.17 10.82
C PHE A 18 -3.22 -21.61 11.13
N CYS A 19 -1.91 -21.83 11.07
CA CYS A 19 -1.31 -23.12 11.39
C CYS A 19 -0.84 -23.12 12.86
N LYS A 20 -1.46 -23.94 13.72
CA LYS A 20 -1.07 -24.07 15.14
C LYS A 20 0.29 -24.73 15.35
N ALA A 21 0.77 -25.49 14.36
CA ALA A 21 2.07 -26.15 14.40
C ALA A 21 3.24 -25.25 13.97
N PHE A 22 2.94 -24.13 13.30
CA PHE A 22 3.93 -23.17 12.84
C PHE A 22 4.28 -22.20 13.98
N PRO A 23 5.57 -21.86 14.20
CA PRO A 23 6.00 -21.03 15.33
C PRO A 23 5.41 -19.61 15.36
N LEU A 24 5.01 -19.08 14.19
CA LEU A 24 4.42 -17.75 14.05
C LEU A 24 2.92 -17.85 13.69
N ARG A 25 2.04 -17.21 14.46
CA ARG A 25 0.60 -17.16 14.13
C ARG A 25 0.36 -16.19 12.96
N LYS A 26 0.46 -16.70 11.73
CA LYS A 26 0.07 -15.98 10.51
C LYS A 26 -1.44 -16.12 10.30
N LEU A 27 -2.18 -15.04 10.52
CA LEU A 27 -3.63 -14.99 10.37
C LEU A 27 -3.98 -14.71 8.90
N LEU A 28 -4.58 -15.69 8.23
CA LEU A 28 -4.92 -15.61 6.81
C LEU A 28 -6.44 -15.49 6.68
N PRO A 29 -6.99 -14.54 5.91
CA PRO A 29 -8.43 -14.46 5.64
C PRO A 29 -9.03 -15.82 5.27
N PHE A 30 -10.04 -16.27 6.00
CA PHE A 30 -10.74 -17.52 5.73
C PHE A 30 -12.03 -17.24 4.95
N ASP A 31 -11.85 -16.80 3.71
CA ASP A 31 -12.92 -16.62 2.73
C ASP A 31 -13.12 -17.88 1.87
N ARG A 32 -14.10 -17.86 0.96
CA ARG A 32 -14.41 -19.02 0.10
C ARG A 32 -13.25 -19.38 -0.83
N ILE A 33 -12.53 -18.37 -1.33
CA ILE A 33 -11.41 -18.54 -2.26
C ILE A 33 -10.25 -19.26 -1.54
N TYR A 34 -9.86 -18.76 -0.37
CA TYR A 34 -8.84 -19.38 0.46
C TYR A 34 -9.26 -20.80 0.88
N ALA A 35 -10.53 -21.03 1.21
CA ALA A 35 -10.98 -22.37 1.62
C ALA A 35 -10.90 -23.42 0.48
N GLU A 36 -11.10 -23.02 -0.78
CA GLU A 36 -11.10 -23.93 -1.93
C GLU A 36 -9.68 -24.25 -2.44
N GLU A 37 -8.78 -23.25 -2.45
CA GLU A 37 -7.43 -23.38 -3.02
C GLU A 37 -6.38 -23.81 -1.98
N ASN A 38 -6.66 -23.62 -0.69
CA ASN A 38 -5.68 -23.89 0.36
C ASN A 38 -5.46 -25.39 0.57
N ILE A 39 -4.20 -25.81 0.45
CA ILE A 39 -3.77 -27.17 0.72
C ILE A 39 -4.14 -27.65 2.14
N CYS A 40 -4.19 -26.75 3.13
CA CYS A 40 -4.58 -27.06 4.50
C CYS A 40 -6.06 -27.42 4.65
N ALA A 41 -6.93 -26.91 3.78
CA ALA A 41 -8.37 -27.18 3.80
C ALA A 41 -8.77 -28.38 2.93
N THR A 42 -7.80 -29.02 2.26
CA THR A 42 -8.00 -30.18 1.38
C THR A 42 -7.05 -31.30 1.78
N ARG A 43 -7.20 -32.52 1.24
CA ARG A 43 -6.25 -33.64 1.53
C ARG A 43 -4.80 -33.39 1.08
N ARG A 44 -4.55 -32.28 0.36
CA ARG A 44 -3.23 -31.88 -0.11
C ARG A 44 -2.31 -31.40 1.02
N TYR A 45 -2.81 -31.19 2.25
CA TYR A 45 -1.97 -30.84 3.40
C TYR A 45 -0.87 -31.87 3.70
N THR A 46 -1.05 -33.12 3.25
CA THR A 46 -0.02 -34.18 3.33
C THR A 46 1.26 -33.84 2.57
N GLN A 47 1.21 -32.85 1.66
CA GLN A 47 2.36 -32.33 0.92
C GLN A 47 3.09 -31.19 1.67
N CYS A 48 2.50 -30.66 2.74
CA CYS A 48 3.09 -29.56 3.51
C CYS A 48 4.30 -30.05 4.34
N PRO A 49 5.47 -29.37 4.26
CA PRO A 49 6.65 -29.72 5.05
C PRO A 49 6.41 -29.72 6.57
N ILE A 50 5.68 -28.72 7.07
CA ILE A 50 5.35 -28.59 8.51
C ILE A 50 4.48 -29.76 8.99
N TYR A 51 3.52 -30.19 8.17
CA TYR A 51 2.70 -31.34 8.49
C TYR A 51 3.55 -32.61 8.57
N ARG A 52 4.42 -32.84 7.57
CA ARG A 52 5.28 -34.04 7.54
C ARG A 52 6.27 -34.11 8.70
N GLU A 53 6.78 -32.97 9.13
CA GLU A 53 7.71 -32.88 10.26
C GLU A 53 7.01 -33.14 11.61
N LYS A 54 5.78 -32.63 11.79
CA LYS A 54 5.10 -32.63 13.09
C LYS A 54 4.03 -33.70 13.26
N ALA A 55 3.57 -34.34 12.18
CA ALA A 55 2.55 -35.37 12.23
C ALA A 55 3.10 -36.63 12.89
N THR A 56 2.81 -36.79 14.18
CA THR A 56 3.30 -37.94 14.95
C THR A 56 2.31 -39.09 15.02
N ARG A 57 0.97 -38.84 15.00
CA ARG A 57 -0.05 -39.92 15.18
C ARG A 57 -1.45 -39.70 14.59
N GLU A 58 -1.76 -38.56 13.98
CA GLU A 58 -3.13 -38.31 13.48
C GLU A 58 -3.32 -38.87 12.06
N GLY A 59 -4.36 -39.72 11.89
CA GLY A 59 -4.73 -40.30 10.60
C GLY A 59 -5.30 -39.27 9.63
N PRO A 60 -5.33 -39.55 8.32
CA PRO A 60 -5.68 -38.57 7.30
C PRO A 60 -7.16 -38.15 7.39
N GLY A 61 -7.40 -36.93 7.87
CA GLY A 61 -8.69 -36.25 7.83
C GLY A 61 -8.96 -35.54 6.50
N LYS A 62 -10.14 -34.93 6.35
CA LYS A 62 -10.48 -34.09 5.18
C LYS A 62 -9.62 -32.82 5.12
N ASN A 63 -9.27 -32.27 6.28
CA ASN A 63 -8.49 -31.04 6.44
C ASN A 63 -7.25 -31.31 7.31
N CYS A 64 -6.28 -30.40 7.26
CA CYS A 64 -5.08 -30.46 8.07
C CYS A 64 -5.44 -30.36 9.55
N PRO A 65 -4.94 -31.25 10.42
CA PRO A 65 -5.25 -31.18 11.85
C PRO A 65 -4.59 -29.99 12.57
N PHE A 66 -3.60 -29.36 11.92
CA PHE A 66 -2.96 -28.14 12.41
C PHE A 66 -3.64 -26.85 11.95
N LEU A 67 -4.65 -26.93 11.07
CA LEU A 67 -5.43 -25.78 10.65
C LEU A 67 -6.40 -25.38 11.76
N GLU A 68 -6.27 -24.16 12.26
CA GLU A 68 -7.25 -23.54 13.15
C GLU A 68 -7.92 -22.37 12.45
N ILE A 69 -9.20 -22.18 12.73
CA ILE A 69 -9.99 -21.05 12.25
C ILE A 69 -10.46 -20.27 13.47
N GLU A 70 -10.12 -19.00 13.51
CA GLU A 70 -10.50 -18.09 14.59
C GLU A 70 -11.23 -16.88 14.01
N THR A 71 -12.14 -16.30 14.78
CA THR A 71 -12.75 -15.02 14.41
C THR A 71 -11.89 -13.91 14.99
N VAL A 72 -11.47 -12.97 14.15
CA VAL A 72 -10.79 -11.75 14.56
C VAL A 72 -11.71 -10.56 14.39
N ILE A 73 -11.43 -9.51 15.14
CA ILE A 73 -11.97 -8.20 14.91
C ILE A 73 -10.92 -7.23 14.41
N TYR A 74 -11.36 -6.24 13.66
CA TYR A 74 -10.53 -5.12 13.26
C TYR A 74 -11.39 -3.86 13.12
N CYS A 75 -10.73 -2.71 13.25
CA CYS A 75 -11.34 -1.43 12.94
C CYS A 75 -11.27 -1.21 11.43
N GLU A 76 -12.42 -1.07 10.77
CA GLU A 76 -12.51 -0.78 9.33
C GLU A 76 -11.83 0.53 8.96
N VAL A 77 -11.86 1.51 9.87
CA VAL A 77 -11.41 2.89 9.61
C VAL A 77 -10.01 3.18 10.14
N PHE A 78 -9.33 2.18 10.71
CA PHE A 78 -7.96 2.34 11.16
C PHE A 78 -7.01 2.07 9.99
N PRO A 79 -5.99 2.92 9.73
CA PRO A 79 -5.15 2.83 8.52
C PRO A 79 -4.44 1.50 8.32
N ILE A 80 -4.21 0.75 9.40
CA ILE A 80 -3.57 -0.57 9.37
C ILE A 80 -4.53 -1.59 9.94
N LYS A 81 -4.93 -2.60 9.14
CA LYS A 81 -5.83 -3.68 9.61
C LYS A 81 -5.15 -4.53 10.69
N LYS A 82 -5.32 -4.14 11.95
CA LYS A 82 -4.91 -4.92 13.12
C LYS A 82 -5.98 -5.97 13.42
N MET A 83 -5.71 -7.22 13.03
CA MET A 83 -6.57 -8.36 13.32
C MET A 83 -6.34 -8.83 14.75
N ILE A 84 -7.33 -8.61 15.62
CA ILE A 84 -7.27 -9.00 17.04
C ILE A 84 -8.19 -10.21 17.23
N PRO A 85 -7.69 -11.34 17.75
CA PRO A 85 -8.55 -12.47 18.08
C PRO A 85 -9.76 -12.08 18.93
N SER A 86 -10.94 -12.51 18.53
CA SER A 86 -12.18 -12.22 19.27
C SER A 86 -12.23 -12.86 20.65
N SER A 87 -11.39 -13.87 20.87
CA SER A 87 -11.17 -14.51 22.17
C SER A 87 -10.37 -13.63 23.15
N CYS A 88 -9.56 -12.68 22.65
CA CYS A 88 -8.67 -11.81 23.44
C CYS A 88 -9.36 -10.55 24.00
N TYR A 89 -10.68 -10.49 23.97
CA TYR A 89 -11.53 -9.35 24.35
C TYR A 89 -11.47 -8.90 25.83
N LYS A 90 -10.70 -9.58 26.68
CA LYS A 90 -10.57 -9.23 28.11
C LYS A 90 -9.77 -7.95 28.37
N LEU A 91 -9.17 -7.37 27.34
CA LEU A 91 -8.56 -6.05 27.38
C LEU A 91 -9.66 -5.04 27.05
N GLU A 92 -10.01 -4.17 27.99
CA GLU A 92 -11.09 -3.17 27.91
C GLU A 92 -10.96 -2.23 26.70
N CYS A 93 -11.27 -2.72 25.50
CA CYS A 93 -11.21 -1.94 24.28
C CYS A 93 -12.50 -1.11 24.14
N PRO A 94 -12.41 0.23 23.99
CA PRO A 94 -13.58 1.08 23.83
C PRO A 94 -14.50 0.62 22.68
N CYS A 95 -13.91 0.10 21.59
CA CYS A 95 -14.62 -0.31 20.38
C CYS A 95 -15.63 -1.45 20.58
N THR A 96 -15.47 -2.26 21.62
CA THR A 96 -16.30 -3.44 21.89
C THR A 96 -17.33 -3.19 23.00
N SER A 97 -17.45 -1.93 23.44
CA SER A 97 -18.34 -1.48 24.52
C SER A 97 -19.06 -0.19 24.12
N GLU A 98 -20.00 0.26 24.94
CA GLU A 98 -20.68 1.56 24.78
C GLU A 98 -19.73 2.78 24.85
N LYS A 99 -18.47 2.58 25.26
CA LYS A 99 -17.45 3.64 25.32
C LYS A 99 -16.84 3.98 23.95
N TYR A 100 -17.22 3.29 22.86
CA TYR A 100 -16.70 3.56 21.52
C TYR A 100 -16.79 5.04 21.05
N PRO A 101 -17.76 5.87 21.49
CA PRO A 101 -17.79 7.29 21.14
C PRO A 101 -16.61 8.11 21.68
N GLN A 102 -15.86 7.58 22.65
CA GLN A 102 -14.64 8.20 23.20
C GLN A 102 -13.40 7.87 22.37
N CYS A 103 -13.50 6.98 21.37
CA CYS A 103 -12.39 6.66 20.49
C CYS A 103 -12.08 7.86 19.58
N PRO A 104 -10.82 8.36 19.54
CA PRO A 104 -10.45 9.48 18.67
C PRO A 104 -10.74 9.24 17.19
N LEU A 105 -10.63 7.99 16.72
CA LEU A 105 -10.96 7.65 15.32
C LEU A 105 -12.45 7.72 15.07
N TYR A 106 -13.28 7.21 16.00
CA TYR A 106 -14.73 7.34 15.88
C TYR A 106 -15.18 8.80 15.90
N GLN A 107 -14.56 9.64 16.75
CA GLN A 107 -14.85 11.07 16.80
C GLN A 107 -14.51 11.74 15.47
N LYS A 108 -13.33 11.46 14.89
CA LYS A 108 -12.97 11.94 13.54
C LYS A 108 -13.99 11.48 12.48
N MET A 109 -14.48 10.25 12.57
CA MET A 109 -15.53 9.75 11.66
C MET A 109 -16.84 10.53 11.76
N VAL A 110 -17.30 10.83 12.98
CA VAL A 110 -18.58 11.53 13.21
C VAL A 110 -18.49 13.01 12.88
N HIS A 111 -17.35 13.64 13.11
CA HIS A 111 -17.13 15.04 12.78
C HIS A 111 -16.87 15.28 11.29
N GLY A 112 -16.72 14.22 10.49
CA GLY A 112 -16.40 14.34 9.05
C GLY A 112 -14.95 14.71 8.77
N ASP A 113 -14.11 14.76 9.82
CA ASP A 113 -12.68 15.08 9.76
C ASP A 113 -11.83 13.84 9.43
N LEU A 114 -12.33 12.98 8.55
CA LEU A 114 -11.56 11.88 8.02
C LEU A 114 -10.74 12.35 6.83
N PRO A 115 -9.54 11.76 6.62
CA PRO A 115 -8.97 11.76 5.28
C PRO A 115 -10.02 11.18 4.31
N VAL A 116 -10.10 11.77 3.12
CA VAL A 116 -11.15 11.48 2.15
C VAL A 116 -11.14 9.97 1.81
N ARG A 117 -12.31 9.36 2.10
CA ARG A 117 -12.81 8.00 1.85
C ARG A 117 -11.90 7.00 1.08
N GLU A 118 -11.70 5.84 1.71
CA GLU A 118 -11.14 4.59 1.18
C GLU A 118 -11.96 3.97 0.01
N GLU A 119 -13.11 4.54 -0.36
CA GLU A 119 -14.01 4.02 -1.42
C GLU A 119 -13.42 4.14 -2.84
N GLU A 120 -12.31 4.85 -3.03
CA GLU A 120 -11.66 5.07 -4.34
C GLU A 120 -10.24 4.48 -4.44
N ALA A 121 -9.71 3.90 -3.36
CA ALA A 121 -8.39 3.29 -3.34
C ALA A 121 -8.47 1.83 -3.82
N LYS A 122 -8.08 1.59 -5.07
CA LYS A 122 -7.97 0.25 -5.66
C LYS A 122 -6.58 -0.32 -5.41
N LYS A 123 -6.50 -1.64 -5.21
CA LYS A 123 -5.22 -2.35 -5.21
C LYS A 123 -4.98 -2.99 -6.57
N VAL A 124 -3.94 -2.53 -7.26
CA VAL A 124 -3.47 -3.12 -8.51
C VAL A 124 -2.14 -3.80 -8.22
N TRP A 125 -2.14 -5.13 -8.20
CA TRP A 125 -0.91 -5.91 -8.09
C TRP A 125 -0.10 -5.65 -6.79
N GLY A 126 -0.80 -5.31 -5.71
CA GLY A 126 -0.19 -5.01 -4.40
C GLY A 126 -0.01 -3.51 -4.13
N PHE A 127 -0.04 -2.68 -5.16
CA PHE A 127 0.09 -1.23 -5.06
C PHE A 127 -1.28 -0.57 -4.96
N VAL A 128 -1.38 0.43 -4.09
CA VAL A 128 -2.57 1.27 -3.96
C VAL A 128 -2.60 2.27 -5.11
N LEU A 129 -3.78 2.51 -5.66
CA LEU A 129 -4.06 3.53 -6.67
C LEU A 129 -5.41 4.18 -6.36
N ARG A 130 -5.48 5.51 -6.37
CA ARG A 130 -6.72 6.28 -6.29
C ARG A 130 -7.27 6.57 -7.68
N SER A 131 -8.48 6.10 -7.97
CA SER A 131 -9.08 6.22 -9.31
C SER A 131 -9.39 7.65 -9.72
N ALA A 132 -9.60 8.56 -8.76
CA ALA A 132 -9.86 9.98 -9.02
C ALA A 132 -8.60 10.78 -9.40
N TYR A 133 -7.40 10.22 -9.22
CA TYR A 133 -6.15 10.92 -9.46
C TYR A 133 -5.63 10.67 -10.88
N TYR A 134 -4.73 11.53 -11.31
CA TYR A 134 -3.97 11.37 -12.55
C TYR A 134 -2.56 10.87 -12.20
N TYR A 135 -2.00 10.01 -13.04
CA TYR A 135 -0.69 9.40 -12.80
C TYR A 135 0.22 9.68 -13.99
N HIS A 136 1.42 10.16 -13.72
CA HIS A 136 2.45 10.32 -14.74
C HIS A 136 3.30 9.08 -14.81
N ARG A 137 3.82 8.79 -16.01
CA ARG A 137 4.75 7.68 -16.25
C ARG A 137 5.98 7.66 -15.32
N GLY A 138 6.37 8.77 -14.70
CA GLY A 138 7.44 8.85 -13.70
C GLY A 138 6.99 8.51 -12.28
N HIS A 139 5.81 7.90 -12.10
CA HIS A 139 5.22 7.51 -10.83
C HIS A 139 4.89 8.66 -9.87
N THR A 140 4.68 9.87 -10.42
CA THR A 140 4.06 10.96 -9.68
C THR A 140 2.55 10.95 -9.90
N TRP A 141 1.78 11.20 -8.84
CA TRP A 141 0.33 11.37 -8.92
C TRP A 141 -0.03 12.86 -8.85
N MET A 142 -1.20 13.18 -9.39
CA MET A 142 -1.78 14.52 -9.43
C MET A 142 -3.25 14.49 -9.00
N GLU A 143 -3.60 15.34 -8.03
CA GLU A 143 -4.98 15.58 -7.58
C GLU A 143 -5.39 17.00 -8.00
N GLN A 144 -6.47 17.13 -8.77
CA GLN A 144 -7.02 18.43 -9.17
C GLN A 144 -7.75 19.08 -7.98
N ARG A 145 -7.35 20.30 -7.60
CA ARG A 145 -7.91 21.07 -6.49
C ARG A 145 -8.25 22.50 -6.93
N GLY A 146 -9.39 22.66 -7.59
CA GLY A 146 -9.77 23.93 -8.20
C GLY A 146 -8.81 24.30 -9.33
N GLU A 147 -8.12 25.43 -9.22
CA GLU A 147 -7.12 25.90 -10.20
C GLU A 147 -5.71 25.33 -9.95
N ALA A 148 -5.48 24.73 -8.78
CA ALA A 148 -4.20 24.11 -8.43
C ALA A 148 -4.25 22.60 -8.64
N VAL A 149 -3.08 22.02 -8.85
CA VAL A 149 -2.85 20.58 -8.94
C VAL A 149 -1.85 20.20 -7.87
N ARG A 150 -2.25 19.31 -6.97
CA ARG A 150 -1.38 18.75 -5.95
C ARG A 150 -0.62 17.56 -6.52
N VAL A 151 0.68 17.48 -6.25
CA VAL A 151 1.60 16.46 -6.79
C VAL A 151 2.24 15.67 -5.65
N GLY A 152 2.37 14.35 -5.81
CA GLY A 152 3.08 13.46 -4.88
C GLY A 152 3.70 12.24 -5.58
N LEU A 153 4.35 11.36 -4.83
CA LEU A 153 4.88 10.07 -5.31
C LEU A 153 3.87 8.95 -5.06
N ASP A 154 3.63 8.10 -6.05
CA ASP A 154 2.67 7.00 -5.91
C ASP A 154 3.23 5.83 -5.08
N ASP A 155 2.35 4.88 -4.71
CA ASP A 155 2.72 3.74 -3.86
C ASP A 155 3.79 2.84 -4.52
N PHE A 156 3.80 2.75 -5.85
CA PHE A 156 4.83 2.02 -6.58
C PHE A 156 6.18 2.72 -6.51
N GLY A 157 6.18 4.04 -6.69
CA GLY A 157 7.37 4.87 -6.66
C GLY A 157 8.03 4.87 -5.29
N GLN A 158 7.25 5.08 -4.21
CA GLN A 158 7.80 5.04 -2.85
C GLN A 158 8.36 3.65 -2.51
N PHE A 159 7.70 2.58 -2.99
CA PHE A 159 8.20 1.22 -2.82
C PHE A 159 9.56 1.01 -3.50
N LEU A 160 9.74 1.52 -4.73
CA LEU A 160 11.02 1.44 -5.41
C LEU A 160 12.12 2.25 -4.71
N VAL A 161 11.79 3.45 -4.22
CA VAL A 161 12.73 4.30 -3.49
C VAL A 161 13.15 3.65 -2.17
N GLY A 162 12.23 2.99 -1.48
CA GLY A 162 12.45 2.46 -0.13
C GLY A 162 12.42 3.57 0.93
N PRO A 163 13.04 3.38 2.11
CA PRO A 163 13.02 4.36 3.19
C PRO A 163 13.59 5.72 2.78
N ILE A 164 12.76 6.76 2.86
CA ILE A 164 13.13 8.12 2.48
C ILE A 164 13.74 8.85 3.68
N LYS A 165 14.90 9.47 3.47
CA LYS A 165 15.65 10.19 4.50
C LYS A 165 15.49 11.71 4.43
N ALA A 166 15.34 12.26 3.23
CA ALA A 166 15.13 13.68 3.03
C ALA A 166 14.45 13.94 1.68
N VAL A 167 13.74 15.06 1.59
CA VAL A 167 13.10 15.55 0.37
C VAL A 167 13.54 17.00 0.14
N THR A 168 13.97 17.30 -1.09
CA THR A 168 14.33 18.66 -1.52
C THR A 168 13.29 19.13 -2.53
N LEU A 169 12.47 20.10 -2.11
CA LEU A 169 11.42 20.71 -2.93
C LEU A 169 11.87 22.07 -3.47
N PRO A 170 11.42 22.49 -4.67
CA PRO A 170 11.61 23.86 -5.15
C PRO A 170 10.86 24.88 -4.29
N LYS A 171 11.09 26.17 -4.55
CA LYS A 171 10.41 27.24 -3.82
C LYS A 171 9.08 27.61 -4.46
N ILE A 172 8.17 28.11 -3.63
CA ILE A 172 6.94 28.75 -4.09
C ILE A 172 7.28 29.90 -5.04
N GLY A 173 6.56 29.97 -6.16
CA GLY A 173 6.78 30.94 -7.24
C GLY A 173 7.76 30.48 -8.32
N GLU A 174 8.52 29.41 -8.09
CA GLU A 174 9.36 28.82 -9.14
C GLU A 174 8.50 28.08 -10.19
N ARG A 175 9.04 28.00 -11.41
CA ARG A 175 8.38 27.34 -12.55
C ARG A 175 8.99 25.96 -12.75
N ILE A 176 8.14 24.95 -12.87
CA ILE A 176 8.52 23.59 -13.25
C ILE A 176 8.11 23.32 -14.70
N ARG A 177 8.84 22.44 -15.36
CA ARG A 177 8.58 22.05 -16.75
C ARG A 177 8.39 20.55 -16.82
N LYS A 178 7.36 20.15 -17.56
CA LYS A 178 7.05 18.74 -17.81
C LYS A 178 8.29 17.99 -18.31
N GLU A 179 8.47 16.75 -17.84
CA GLU A 179 9.61 15.87 -18.15
C GLU A 179 10.99 16.39 -17.70
N GLU A 180 11.08 17.56 -17.05
CA GLU A 180 12.32 18.01 -16.42
C GLU A 180 12.34 17.61 -14.94
N PRO A 181 13.53 17.29 -14.37
CA PRO A 181 13.67 17.07 -12.95
C PRO A 181 13.26 18.32 -12.15
N PHE A 182 12.33 18.17 -11.22
CA PHE A 182 11.87 19.29 -10.38
C PHE A 182 12.22 19.11 -8.91
N MET A 183 12.42 17.89 -8.43
CA MET A 183 12.74 17.64 -7.02
C MET A 183 13.67 16.45 -6.86
N GLU A 184 14.24 16.33 -5.67
CA GLU A 184 15.15 15.24 -5.31
C GLU A 184 14.74 14.60 -3.98
N ILE A 185 14.77 13.27 -3.97
CA ILE A 185 14.56 12.43 -2.79
C ILE A 185 15.89 11.78 -2.45
N ILE A 186 16.27 11.84 -1.17
CA ILE A 186 17.46 11.18 -0.63
C ILE A 186 17.02 9.95 0.13
N CYS A 187 17.57 8.80 -0.22
CA CYS A 187 17.35 7.52 0.45
C CYS A 187 18.69 6.84 0.75
N ASP A 188 18.64 5.66 1.36
CA ASP A 188 19.84 4.85 1.59
C ASP A 188 20.62 4.55 0.30
N GLY A 189 19.93 4.43 -0.84
CA GLY A 189 20.51 4.15 -2.15
C GLY A 189 21.13 5.35 -2.86
N GLY A 190 21.00 6.56 -2.30
CA GLY A 190 21.46 7.81 -2.89
C GLY A 190 20.31 8.73 -3.32
N ASN A 191 20.60 9.60 -4.28
CA ASN A 191 19.65 10.60 -4.75
C ASN A 191 18.79 10.07 -5.89
N VAL A 192 17.49 10.32 -5.81
CA VAL A 192 16.49 10.02 -6.84
C VAL A 192 15.86 11.32 -7.28
N ARG A 193 15.93 11.63 -8.57
CA ARG A 193 15.32 12.84 -9.12
C ARG A 193 13.97 12.51 -9.75
N LEU A 194 12.92 13.24 -9.40
CA LEU A 194 11.60 13.03 -9.98
C LEU A 194 11.34 14.01 -11.12
N LEU A 195 10.73 13.51 -12.18
CA LEU A 195 10.32 14.31 -13.34
C LEU A 195 9.00 15.01 -13.04
N SER A 196 8.88 16.26 -13.48
CA SER A 196 7.65 17.01 -13.32
C SER A 196 6.56 16.41 -14.23
N PRO A 197 5.37 16.14 -13.71
CA PRO A 197 4.30 15.58 -14.53
C PRO A 197 3.63 16.62 -15.44
N LEU A 198 3.84 17.92 -15.16
CA LEU A 198 3.25 19.04 -15.89
C LEU A 198 4.16 20.28 -15.87
N SER A 199 3.84 21.26 -16.70
CA SER A 199 4.45 22.59 -16.66
C SER A 199 3.55 23.56 -15.91
N GLY A 200 4.13 24.43 -15.09
CA GLY A 200 3.35 25.41 -14.33
C GLY A 200 4.17 26.12 -13.24
N THR A 201 3.47 26.90 -12.42
CA THR A 201 4.08 27.67 -11.33
C THR A 201 3.68 27.10 -9.97
N ILE A 202 4.67 26.90 -9.09
CA ILE A 202 4.45 26.34 -7.75
C ILE A 202 3.73 27.35 -6.87
N THR A 203 2.62 26.94 -6.27
CA THR A 203 1.79 27.77 -5.38
C THR A 203 1.92 27.38 -3.92
N ALA A 204 2.23 26.12 -3.62
CA ALA A 204 2.46 25.65 -2.26
C ALA A 204 3.48 24.50 -2.22
N VAL A 205 4.11 24.31 -1.07
CA VAL A 205 5.02 23.18 -0.78
C VAL A 205 4.64 22.57 0.56
N ASN A 206 4.77 21.25 0.69
CA ASN A 206 4.47 20.55 1.92
C ASN A 206 5.65 20.58 2.89
N GLN A 207 5.58 21.46 3.89
CA GLN A 207 6.60 21.53 4.94
C GLN A 207 6.63 20.27 5.82
N GLU A 208 5.50 19.59 5.96
CA GLU A 208 5.39 18.38 6.79
C GLU A 208 6.30 17.27 6.28
N VAL A 209 6.40 17.09 4.95
CA VAL A 209 7.29 16.09 4.32
C VAL A 209 8.76 16.50 4.36
N ILE A 210 9.07 17.79 4.45
CA ILE A 210 10.46 18.25 4.64
C ILE A 210 10.92 17.92 6.06
N GLU A 211 10.05 18.10 7.04
CA GLU A 211 10.32 17.81 8.46
C GLU A 211 10.24 16.30 8.79
N ASP A 212 9.28 15.58 8.19
CA ASP A 212 9.04 14.15 8.36
C ASP A 212 8.94 13.44 6.99
N PRO A 213 10.09 13.12 6.36
CA PRO A 213 10.12 12.49 5.04
C PRO A 213 9.49 11.10 4.96
N GLU A 214 9.35 10.39 6.10
CA GLU A 214 8.73 9.07 6.15
C GLU A 214 7.24 9.10 5.77
N LEU A 215 6.60 10.26 5.82
CA LEU A 215 5.21 10.45 5.38
C LEU A 215 4.98 10.05 3.92
N VAL A 216 6.00 10.18 3.08
CA VAL A 216 5.93 9.73 1.68
C VAL A 216 5.81 8.21 1.59
N ASN A 217 6.46 7.47 2.49
CA ASN A 217 6.34 6.02 2.56
C ASN A 217 5.07 5.56 3.29
N LEU A 218 4.64 6.28 4.33
CA LEU A 218 3.54 5.88 5.20
C LEU A 218 2.15 6.28 4.68
N ASP A 219 2.06 7.44 4.01
CA ASP A 219 0.79 8.04 3.59
C ASP A 219 0.95 8.81 2.26
N PRO A 220 1.36 8.14 1.16
CA PRO A 220 1.78 8.77 -0.09
C PRO A 220 0.71 9.65 -0.75
N TYR A 221 -0.58 9.39 -0.50
CA TYR A 221 -1.70 10.06 -1.17
C TYR A 221 -2.40 11.14 -0.35
N GLU A 222 -2.14 11.21 0.96
CA GLU A 222 -2.72 12.23 1.83
C GLU A 222 -1.62 13.12 2.39
N ARG A 223 -0.94 12.74 3.48
CA ARG A 223 0.09 13.58 4.13
C ARG A 223 1.41 13.64 3.35
N GLY A 224 1.69 12.64 2.52
CA GLY A 224 2.93 12.49 1.74
C GLY A 224 3.01 13.28 0.43
N TRP A 225 2.10 14.22 0.16
CA TRP A 225 2.17 15.08 -1.03
C TRP A 225 3.38 16.03 -0.99
N PHE A 226 3.85 16.50 -2.14
CA PHE A 226 5.04 17.33 -2.25
C PHE A 226 4.72 18.81 -2.40
N LEU A 227 3.99 19.18 -3.44
CA LEU A 227 3.75 20.57 -3.80
C LEU A 227 2.43 20.74 -4.56
N GLU A 228 1.96 21.99 -4.65
CA GLU A 228 0.84 22.39 -5.49
C GLU A 228 1.33 23.31 -6.61
N VAL A 229 0.74 23.16 -7.79
CA VAL A 229 1.12 23.86 -9.02
C VAL A 229 -0.13 24.43 -9.67
N THR A 230 -0.09 25.67 -10.11
CA THR A 230 -1.04 26.15 -11.12
C THR A 230 -0.51 25.72 -12.49
N PRO A 231 -1.18 24.79 -13.18
CA PRO A 231 -0.67 24.23 -14.43
C PRO A 231 -0.89 25.22 -15.58
N ASP A 232 0.02 25.20 -16.56
CA ASP A 232 -0.13 26.00 -17.79
C ASP A 232 -1.26 25.46 -18.69
N GLU A 233 -1.54 24.15 -18.61
CA GLU A 233 -2.50 23.42 -19.43
C GLU A 233 -3.32 22.42 -18.57
N PRO A 234 -4.54 22.02 -18.97
CA PRO A 234 -5.32 21.03 -18.23
C PRO A 234 -4.60 19.68 -18.12
N VAL A 235 -4.62 19.08 -16.92
CA VAL A 235 -3.92 17.81 -16.61
C VAL A 235 -4.28 16.66 -17.56
N LEU A 236 -5.56 16.55 -17.94
CA LEU A 236 -6.07 15.53 -18.86
C LEU A 236 -5.39 15.50 -20.24
N GLN A 237 -4.78 16.62 -20.66
CA GLN A 237 -4.17 16.76 -21.98
C GLN A 237 -2.67 16.45 -21.99
N ALA A 238 -2.07 16.21 -20.82
CA ALA A 238 -0.66 15.93 -20.73
C ALA A 238 -0.34 14.51 -21.23
N GLU A 239 0.48 14.41 -22.28
CA GLU A 239 1.06 13.14 -22.74
C GLU A 239 1.73 12.35 -21.58
N GLY A 240 1.56 11.02 -21.56
CA GLY A 240 2.15 10.18 -20.51
C GLY A 240 1.47 10.29 -19.15
N VAL A 241 0.25 10.85 -19.13
CA VAL A 241 -0.64 10.88 -17.97
C VAL A 241 -1.78 9.89 -18.17
N PHE A 242 -2.09 9.14 -17.12
CA PHE A 242 -3.09 8.09 -17.08
C PHE A 242 -4.14 8.40 -16.01
N HIS A 243 -5.41 8.05 -16.27
CA HIS A 243 -6.51 8.25 -15.32
C HIS A 243 -7.51 7.09 -15.35
N GLY A 244 -8.24 6.89 -14.25
CA GLY A 244 -9.28 5.87 -14.16
C GLY A 244 -8.80 4.47 -14.59
N GLN A 245 -9.51 3.85 -15.55
CA GLN A 245 -9.18 2.51 -16.02
C GLN A 245 -7.84 2.44 -16.77
N GLU A 246 -7.41 3.52 -17.45
CA GLU A 246 -6.10 3.57 -18.10
C GLU A 246 -4.97 3.54 -17.08
N ALA A 247 -5.14 4.25 -15.95
CA ALA A 247 -4.17 4.21 -14.86
C ALA A 247 -4.04 2.81 -14.23
N GLU A 248 -5.15 2.09 -14.10
CA GLU A 248 -5.14 0.68 -13.65
C GLU A 248 -4.41 -0.24 -14.63
N GLY A 249 -4.62 -0.05 -15.94
CA GLY A 249 -3.92 -0.78 -16.99
C GLY A 249 -2.42 -0.50 -16.97
N TRP A 250 -2.04 0.78 -16.95
CA TRP A 250 -0.66 1.24 -16.86
C TRP A 250 0.05 0.69 -15.62
N LEU A 251 -0.54 0.80 -14.43
CA LEU A 251 0.09 0.31 -13.19
C LEU A 251 0.25 -1.23 -13.20
N ARG A 252 -0.68 -1.96 -13.82
CA ARG A 252 -0.55 -3.41 -14.04
C ARG A 252 0.62 -3.74 -14.96
N GLU A 253 0.82 -2.97 -16.02
CA GLU A 253 1.95 -3.13 -16.95
C GLU A 253 3.29 -2.77 -16.29
N GLU A 254 3.36 -1.67 -15.52
CA GLU A 254 4.58 -1.31 -14.78
C GLU A 254 4.92 -2.36 -13.72
N SER A 255 3.92 -2.91 -13.03
CA SER A 255 4.10 -4.03 -12.10
C SER A 255 4.69 -5.25 -12.81
N ALA A 256 4.14 -5.63 -13.97
CA ALA A 256 4.64 -6.74 -14.77
C ALA A 256 6.06 -6.48 -15.33
N ARG A 257 6.40 -5.23 -15.67
CA ARG A 257 7.76 -4.83 -16.06
C ARG A 257 8.73 -4.96 -14.90
N LEU A 258 8.35 -4.50 -13.71
CA LEU A 258 9.16 -4.61 -12.51
C LEU A 258 9.47 -6.08 -12.19
N GLN A 259 8.45 -6.94 -12.23
CA GLN A 259 8.66 -8.38 -12.05
C GLN A 259 9.66 -8.98 -13.03
N ARG A 260 9.54 -8.64 -14.33
CA ARG A 260 10.50 -9.10 -15.36
C ARG A 260 11.91 -8.59 -15.09
N ALA A 261 12.06 -7.33 -14.71
CA ALA A 261 13.37 -6.76 -14.37
C ALA A 261 14.00 -7.39 -13.11
N LEU A 262 13.17 -7.86 -12.17
CA LEU A 262 13.62 -8.58 -10.98
C LEU A 262 14.02 -10.04 -11.29
N GLY A 263 13.45 -10.66 -12.33
CA GLY A 263 13.56 -12.08 -12.69
C GLY A 263 14.89 -12.56 -13.30
N GLY A 264 15.95 -12.57 -12.48
CA GLY A 264 17.16 -13.38 -12.65
C GLY A 264 17.84 -13.61 -11.29
N GLU A 265 17.97 -14.89 -10.91
CA GLU A 265 18.35 -15.50 -9.60
C GLU A 265 17.26 -15.73 -8.54
N ILE A 266 16.06 -15.16 -8.66
CA ILE A 266 14.91 -15.58 -7.84
C ILE A 266 13.97 -16.37 -8.75
N GLY A 267 14.04 -17.70 -8.64
CA GLY A 267 13.23 -18.61 -9.42
C GLY A 267 11.75 -18.26 -9.36
N THR A 268 11.06 -18.49 -10.47
CA THR A 268 9.62 -18.34 -10.63
C THR A 268 8.90 -19.21 -9.60
N THR A 269 8.61 -18.64 -8.43
CA THR A 269 7.61 -19.17 -7.51
C THR A 269 6.42 -18.24 -7.61
N MET A 270 5.36 -18.72 -8.28
CA MET A 270 4.04 -18.13 -8.11
C MET A 270 3.65 -18.36 -6.64
N ALA A 271 3.53 -17.28 -5.86
CA ALA A 271 2.83 -17.34 -4.57
C ALA A 271 2.40 -15.93 -4.13
N ASP A 272 1.10 -15.73 -4.29
CA ASP A 272 0.23 -14.69 -3.75
C ASP A 272 0.57 -14.32 -2.29
N GLY A 273 0.77 -13.03 -2.03
CA GLY A 273 0.65 -12.45 -0.68
C GLY A 273 1.93 -12.31 0.15
N GLY A 274 3.12 -12.23 -0.46
CA GLY A 274 4.29 -11.67 0.23
C GLY A 274 4.10 -10.18 0.49
N ASP A 275 4.35 -9.72 1.72
CA ASP A 275 4.49 -8.29 1.99
C ASP A 275 5.57 -7.71 1.06
N LEU A 276 5.26 -6.60 0.40
CA LEU A 276 6.22 -5.82 -0.37
C LEU A 276 7.45 -5.59 0.52
N LEU A 277 8.59 -6.15 0.13
CA LEU A 277 9.87 -5.99 0.82
C LEU A 277 10.13 -4.49 0.98
N ARG A 278 10.05 -3.97 2.22
CA ARG A 278 10.14 -2.52 2.48
C ARG A 278 11.44 -1.89 1.99
N ASP A 279 12.48 -2.68 1.78
CA ASP A 279 13.75 -2.23 1.20
C ASP A 279 14.20 -3.19 0.09
N LEU A 280 13.68 -2.98 -1.12
CA LEU A 280 14.01 -3.77 -2.31
C LEU A 280 15.52 -3.78 -2.59
N ARG A 281 16.24 -2.71 -2.25
CA ARG A 281 17.68 -2.57 -2.51
C ARG A 281 18.50 -3.61 -1.74
N GLN A 282 18.16 -3.90 -0.49
CA GLN A 282 18.91 -4.88 0.32
C GLN A 282 18.95 -6.26 -0.35
N GLU A 283 17.88 -6.61 -1.07
CA GLU A 283 17.75 -7.92 -1.71
C GLU A 283 18.39 -7.98 -3.09
N ILE A 284 18.35 -6.90 -3.89
CA ILE A 284 18.80 -6.91 -5.29
C ILE A 284 20.17 -6.24 -5.52
N GLY A 285 20.71 -5.57 -4.50
CA GLY A 285 21.94 -4.81 -4.58
C GLY A 285 21.79 -3.43 -5.24
N THR A 286 22.69 -2.51 -4.89
CA THR A 286 22.64 -1.09 -5.30
C THR A 286 22.65 -0.88 -6.82
N ALA A 287 23.41 -1.67 -7.58
CA ALA A 287 23.52 -1.50 -9.03
C ALA A 287 22.20 -1.84 -9.75
N LYS A 288 21.56 -2.95 -9.38
CA LYS A 288 20.27 -3.36 -9.96
C LYS A 288 19.17 -2.40 -9.51
N TRP A 289 19.16 -1.99 -8.23
CA TRP A 289 18.26 -0.96 -7.73
C TRP A 289 18.36 0.35 -8.52
N ARG A 290 19.58 0.84 -8.77
CA ARG A 290 19.78 2.09 -9.53
C ARG A 290 19.26 1.98 -10.97
N SER A 291 19.41 0.81 -11.60
CA SER A 291 18.82 0.53 -12.92
C SER A 291 17.29 0.61 -12.91
N LEU A 292 16.64 0.10 -11.86
CA LEU A 292 15.18 0.24 -11.69
C LEU A 292 14.78 1.70 -11.52
N ILE A 293 15.47 2.47 -10.67
CA ILE A 293 15.19 3.89 -10.49
C ILE A 293 15.31 4.67 -11.80
N ASN A 294 16.37 4.43 -12.58
CA ASN A 294 16.56 5.06 -13.89
C ASN A 294 15.41 4.72 -14.86
N THR A 295 14.93 3.49 -14.81
CA THR A 295 13.92 2.96 -15.75
C THR A 295 12.50 3.43 -15.43
N PHE A 296 12.13 3.43 -14.15
CA PHE A 296 10.75 3.69 -13.71
C PHE A 296 10.53 5.15 -13.31
N LEU A 297 11.46 5.77 -12.56
CA LEU A 297 11.25 7.09 -11.97
C LEU A 297 11.92 8.20 -12.78
N GLU A 298 13.20 8.05 -13.08
CA GLU A 298 13.97 9.08 -13.78
C GLU A 298 13.80 9.04 -15.31
N ARG A 299 13.18 7.98 -15.84
CA ARG A 299 12.99 7.70 -17.28
C ARG A 299 14.24 7.99 -18.12
N LYS A 300 15.42 7.71 -17.57
CA LYS A 300 16.70 7.74 -18.28
C LYS A 300 16.85 6.42 -19.00
N GLU A 301 16.17 6.29 -20.14
CA GLU A 301 16.43 5.16 -21.04
C GLU A 301 17.86 5.27 -21.56
N GLY A 302 18.56 4.13 -21.53
CA GLY A 302 19.81 3.90 -22.25
C GLY A 302 19.57 2.86 -23.32
#